data_AF-A0A972MTZ7-F1
#
_entry.id   AF-A0A972MTZ7-F1
#
_cell.length_a   1.000
_cell.length_b   1.000
_cell.length_c   1.000
_cell.angle_alpha   90.00
_cell.angle_beta   90.00
_cell.angle_gamma   90.00
#
_symmetry.space_group_name_H-M   'P 1'
#
loop_
_entity.id
_entity.type
_entity.pdbx_description
1 polymer ?
#
loop_
_entity_poly.entity_id
_entity_poly.type
_entity_poly.pdbx_seq_one_letter_code
_entity_poly.pdbx_strand_id
1 'polypeptide(L)'
;MKLQYVGPKPIVDQHGVTFDKSEPDRYIFLYAVLELLEFIEGCVKLDSCSISTDGIVDISHLKGLSFGEKELVELVKKHCNDNINDILKKKESKTQQLIEELKQKVNNSSLNENDKTAWLGNINIMKDYYLQFVENEIVYECLLHVLADDIYKKKIKEIRFALGNNYGFVFSYLQGVLGEHKPPLDADMQIKVIDGKTIGHLFIRHPVTVSM
;
A
#
# COMPACT_ATOMS: atom_id res chain seq x y z
N MET A 1 4.21 -5.90 -16.15
CA MET A 1 3.92 -5.96 -14.71
C MET A 1 3.54 -7.37 -14.36
N LYS A 2 4.16 -7.94 -13.32
CA LYS A 2 3.75 -9.20 -12.70
C LYS A 2 3.58 -8.90 -11.21
N LEU A 3 2.42 -9.21 -10.65
CA LEU A 3 2.16 -9.02 -9.22
C LEU A 3 2.27 -10.39 -8.57
N GLN A 4 3.21 -10.54 -7.65
CA GLN A 4 3.40 -11.77 -6.90
C GLN A 4 3.99 -11.45 -5.53
N TYR A 5 3.61 -12.24 -4.53
CA TYR A 5 4.20 -12.18 -3.20
C TYR A 5 5.62 -12.75 -3.23
N VAL A 6 6.58 -12.02 -2.69
CA VAL A 6 7.97 -12.49 -2.52
C VAL A 6 8.39 -12.62 -1.07
N GLY A 7 7.68 -11.98 -0.14
CA GLY A 7 7.96 -12.05 1.29
C GLY A 7 8.38 -10.71 1.90
N PRO A 8 8.68 -10.69 3.21
CA PRO A 8 9.08 -9.46 3.90
C PRO A 8 10.40 -8.90 3.36
N LYS A 9 10.72 -7.65 3.67
CA LYS A 9 11.94 -7.01 3.19
C LYS A 9 13.19 -7.82 3.56
N PRO A 10 14.10 -8.08 2.62
CA PRO A 10 15.28 -8.88 2.89
C PRO A 10 16.33 -8.02 3.61
N ILE A 11 17.00 -8.62 4.59
CA ILE A 11 18.19 -8.11 5.25
C ILE A 11 19.35 -8.97 4.77
N VAL A 12 20.27 -8.36 4.04
CA VAL A 12 21.39 -9.07 3.40
C VAL A 12 22.70 -8.62 4.02
N ASP A 13 23.53 -9.59 4.40
CA ASP A 13 24.87 -9.39 4.95
C ASP A 13 25.88 -10.40 4.37
N GLN A 14 27.11 -10.45 4.91
CA GLN A 14 28.15 -11.40 4.49
C GLN A 14 27.84 -12.86 4.84
N HIS A 15 26.93 -13.11 5.78
CA HIS A 15 26.58 -14.45 6.26
C HIS A 15 25.35 -15.02 5.54
N GLY A 16 24.53 -14.17 4.91
CA GLY A 16 23.43 -14.62 4.06
C GLY A 16 22.30 -13.61 3.94
N VAL A 17 21.09 -14.14 3.88
CA VAL A 17 19.84 -13.38 3.74
C VAL A 17 18.89 -13.78 4.86
N THR A 18 18.39 -12.79 5.58
CA THR A 18 17.27 -12.91 6.52
C THR A 18 16.14 -11.96 6.11
N PHE A 19 15.01 -11.95 6.82
CA PHE A 19 13.84 -11.17 6.43
C PHE A 19 13.25 -10.39 7.61
N ASP A 20 13.00 -9.10 7.39
CA ASP A 20 12.38 -8.21 8.38
C ASP A 20 10.87 -8.38 8.40
N LYS A 21 10.36 -9.07 9.41
CA LYS A 21 8.91 -9.31 9.58
C LYS A 21 8.11 -8.04 9.89
N SER A 22 8.76 -6.95 10.30
CA SER A 22 8.09 -5.67 10.52
C SER A 22 7.83 -4.91 9.22
N GLU A 23 8.52 -5.27 8.14
CA GLU A 23 8.34 -4.72 6.80
C GLU A 23 7.81 -5.80 5.83
N PRO A 24 6.51 -6.17 5.93
CA PRO A 24 5.92 -7.17 5.05
C PRO A 24 5.81 -6.66 3.60
N ASP A 25 5.84 -7.59 2.64
CA ASP A 25 5.55 -7.30 1.23
C ASP A 25 4.20 -6.58 1.08
N ARG A 26 4.18 -5.47 0.35
CA ARG A 26 2.93 -4.73 0.09
C ARG A 26 1.92 -5.50 -0.74
N TYR A 27 2.34 -6.57 -1.41
CA TYR A 27 1.44 -7.48 -2.11
C TYR A 27 0.27 -7.95 -1.25
N ILE A 28 0.50 -8.24 0.05
CA ILE A 28 -0.54 -8.77 0.94
C ILE A 28 -1.68 -7.78 1.21
N PHE A 29 -1.47 -6.50 0.89
CA PHE A 29 -2.45 -5.43 1.07
C PHE A 29 -3.19 -5.06 -0.21
N LEU A 30 -2.78 -5.60 -1.37
CA LEU A 30 -3.37 -5.23 -2.68
C LEU A 30 -4.85 -5.60 -2.78
N TYR A 31 -5.23 -6.79 -2.31
CA TYR A 31 -6.62 -7.24 -2.33
C TYR A 31 -7.53 -6.30 -1.53
N ALA A 32 -7.09 -5.92 -0.33
CA ALA A 32 -7.84 -5.05 0.55
C ALA A 32 -8.02 -3.66 -0.05
N VAL A 33 -6.96 -3.02 -0.55
CA VAL A 33 -7.08 -1.67 -1.14
C VAL A 33 -7.89 -1.67 -2.44
N LEU A 34 -7.81 -2.73 -3.26
CA LEU A 34 -8.62 -2.84 -4.47
C LEU A 34 -10.10 -3.09 -4.17
N GLU A 35 -10.42 -3.90 -3.17
CA GLU A 35 -11.80 -4.07 -2.72
C GLU A 35 -12.38 -2.73 -2.21
N LEU A 36 -11.59 -1.92 -1.48
CA LEU A 36 -12.00 -0.58 -1.08
C LEU A 36 -12.29 0.32 -2.28
N LEU A 37 -11.41 0.33 -3.28
CA LEU A 37 -11.56 1.13 -4.49
C LEU A 37 -12.78 0.70 -5.31
N GLU A 38 -12.94 -0.60 -5.57
CA GLU A 38 -14.11 -1.12 -6.29
C GLU A 38 -15.40 -0.84 -5.53
N PHE A 39 -15.39 -0.97 -4.20
CA PHE A 39 -16.56 -0.64 -3.38
C PHE A 39 -16.90 0.85 -3.49
N ILE A 40 -15.94 1.74 -3.23
CA ILE A 40 -16.15 3.20 -3.27
C ILE A 40 -16.55 3.68 -4.68
N GLU A 41 -16.00 3.10 -5.74
CA GLU A 41 -16.40 3.38 -7.11
C GLU A 41 -17.79 2.83 -7.44
N GLY A 42 -18.08 1.58 -7.05
CA GLY A 42 -19.38 0.92 -7.25
C GLY A 42 -20.52 1.62 -6.49
N CYS A 43 -20.23 2.14 -5.30
CA CYS A 43 -21.13 2.99 -4.51
C CYS A 43 -21.64 4.18 -5.30
N VAL A 44 -20.84 4.70 -6.23
CA VAL A 44 -21.18 5.89 -7.06
C VAL A 44 -22.00 5.51 -8.28
N LYS A 45 -21.83 4.29 -8.82
CA LYS A 45 -22.49 3.86 -10.06
C LYS A 45 -23.89 3.29 -9.84
N LEU A 46 -24.14 2.71 -8.66
CA LEU A 46 -25.34 1.92 -8.41
C LEU A 46 -26.36 2.58 -7.47
N ASP A 47 -26.09 3.77 -6.92
CA ASP A 47 -26.89 4.44 -5.86
C ASP A 47 -27.25 3.51 -4.67
N SER A 48 -26.57 2.36 -4.56
CA SER A 48 -26.93 1.23 -3.71
C SER A 48 -26.10 1.18 -2.42
N CYS A 49 -25.14 2.08 -2.32
CA CYS A 49 -24.26 2.21 -1.20
C CYS A 49 -24.63 3.49 -0.46
N SER A 50 -25.04 3.33 0.79
CA SER A 50 -25.31 4.43 1.70
C SER A 50 -24.00 5.11 2.10
N ILE A 51 -23.33 5.80 1.16
CA ILE A 51 -22.67 7.04 1.55
C ILE A 51 -23.81 7.91 2.05
N SER A 52 -24.04 7.84 3.36
CA SER A 52 -25.07 8.67 3.99
C SER A 52 -24.84 10.12 3.57
N THR A 53 -25.88 10.94 3.61
CA THR A 53 -25.74 12.39 3.41
C THR A 53 -24.65 13.02 4.29
N ASP A 54 -24.26 12.33 5.36
CA ASP A 54 -23.24 12.74 6.31
C ASP A 54 -21.81 12.33 5.92
N GLY A 55 -21.61 11.51 4.88
CA GLY A 55 -20.30 11.09 4.36
C GLY A 55 -19.72 9.82 5.02
N ILE A 56 -20.58 8.93 5.51
CA ILE A 56 -20.19 7.68 6.19
C ILE A 56 -20.22 6.52 5.20
N VAL A 57 -19.15 5.73 5.14
CA VAL A 57 -19.02 4.49 4.36
C VAL A 57 -18.90 3.31 5.31
N ASP A 58 -19.76 2.30 5.18
CA ASP A 58 -19.69 1.09 6.00
C ASP A 58 -19.36 -0.15 5.16
N ILE A 59 -18.15 -0.68 5.36
CA ILE A 59 -17.62 -1.89 4.73
C ILE A 59 -17.41 -3.01 5.75
N SER A 60 -17.93 -2.89 6.96
CA SER A 60 -17.75 -3.90 8.02
C SER A 60 -18.37 -5.26 7.70
N HIS A 61 -19.26 -5.29 6.71
CA HIS A 61 -19.92 -6.50 6.23
C HIS A 61 -19.15 -7.22 5.10
N LEU A 62 -18.13 -6.58 4.52
CA LEU A 62 -17.34 -7.16 3.45
C LEU A 62 -16.54 -8.37 3.96
N LYS A 63 -16.55 -9.45 3.19
CA LYS A 63 -15.91 -10.72 3.54
C LYS A 63 -14.49 -10.86 2.99
N GLY A 64 -14.00 -9.86 2.25
CA GLY A 64 -12.74 -9.94 1.53
C GLY A 64 -12.95 -10.51 0.14
N LEU A 65 -12.42 -9.83 -0.87
CA LEU A 65 -12.38 -10.33 -2.24
C LEU A 65 -11.09 -11.12 -2.50
N SER A 66 -11.22 -12.22 -3.23
CA SER A 66 -10.09 -12.92 -3.84
C SER A 66 -10.15 -12.77 -5.35
N PHE A 67 -9.22 -12.01 -5.90
CA PHE A 67 -9.01 -11.88 -7.33
C PHE A 67 -8.08 -12.98 -7.86
N GLY A 68 -8.36 -13.48 -9.07
CA GLY A 68 -7.35 -14.23 -9.82
C GLY A 68 -6.17 -13.34 -10.21
N GLU A 69 -4.99 -13.91 -10.51
CA GLU A 69 -3.78 -13.12 -10.84
C GLU A 69 -4.01 -12.14 -12.01
N LYS A 70 -4.73 -12.57 -13.05
CA LYS A 70 -5.06 -11.73 -14.20
C LYS A 70 -5.98 -10.57 -13.82
N GLU A 71 -7.02 -10.88 -13.05
CA GLU A 71 -7.99 -9.91 -12.56
C GLU A 71 -7.32 -8.87 -11.65
N LEU A 72 -6.41 -9.30 -10.76
CA LEU A 72 -5.63 -8.40 -9.92
C LEU A 72 -4.84 -7.39 -10.76
N VAL A 73 -4.14 -7.88 -11.80
CA VAL A 73 -3.37 -7.01 -12.71
C VAL A 73 -4.29 -6.07 -13.49
N GLU A 74 -5.46 -6.52 -13.92
CA GLU A 74 -6.44 -5.70 -14.63
C GLU A 74 -7.02 -4.60 -13.73
N LEU A 75 -7.34 -4.91 -12.48
CA LEU A 75 -7.80 -3.93 -11.50
C LEU A 75 -6.73 -2.90 -11.16
N VAL A 76 -5.48 -3.31 -10.99
CA VAL A 76 -4.37 -2.36 -10.82
C VAL A 76 -4.24 -1.46 -12.04
N LYS A 77 -4.30 -2.01 -13.25
CA LYS A 77 -4.25 -1.21 -14.48
C LYS A 77 -5.43 -0.26 -14.57
N LYS A 78 -6.64 -0.68 -14.18
CA LYS A 78 -7.84 0.16 -14.17
C LYS A 78 -7.64 1.41 -13.29
N HIS A 79 -7.14 1.22 -12.07
CA HIS A 79 -6.98 2.32 -11.10
C HIS A 79 -5.71 3.14 -11.29
N CYS A 80 -4.62 2.52 -11.72
CA CYS A 80 -3.31 3.17 -11.91
C CYS A 80 -3.00 3.49 -13.38
N ASN A 81 -3.99 3.48 -14.29
CA ASN A 81 -3.77 3.49 -15.74
C ASN A 81 -2.85 4.63 -16.20
N ASP A 82 -3.13 5.85 -15.74
CA ASP A 82 -2.36 7.05 -16.12
C ASP A 82 -0.92 7.02 -15.58
N ASN A 83 -0.66 6.17 -14.59
CA ASN A 83 0.63 6.05 -13.91
C ASN A 83 1.40 4.78 -14.29
N ILE A 84 0.86 3.87 -15.11
CA ILE A 84 1.48 2.53 -15.30
C ILE A 84 2.90 2.60 -15.88
N ASN A 85 3.14 3.52 -16.82
CA ASN A 85 4.47 3.74 -17.38
C ASN A 85 5.43 4.35 -16.35
N ASP A 86 4.91 5.22 -15.48
CA ASP A 86 5.69 5.81 -14.39
C ASP A 86 5.98 4.78 -13.30
N ILE A 87 5.07 3.86 -13.02
CA ILE A 87 5.29 2.71 -12.13
C ILE A 87 6.46 1.88 -12.67
N LEU A 88 6.45 1.53 -13.96
CA LEU A 88 7.51 0.74 -14.58
C LEU A 88 8.87 1.46 -14.55
N LYS A 89 8.90 2.78 -14.81
CA LYS A 89 10.13 3.58 -14.72
C LYS A 89 10.64 3.69 -13.28
N LYS A 90 9.75 3.98 -12.33
CA LYS A 90 10.06 4.09 -10.89
C LYS A 90 10.56 2.76 -10.33
N LYS A 91 10.04 1.63 -10.82
CA LYS A 91 10.45 0.29 -10.41
C LYS A 91 11.94 0.08 -10.64
N GLU A 92 12.41 0.28 -11.86
CA GLU A 92 13.82 0.09 -12.21
C GLU A 92 14.72 1.08 -11.43
N SER A 93 14.34 2.35 -11.37
CA SER A 93 15.16 3.37 -10.70
C SER A 93 15.22 3.18 -9.18
N LYS A 94 14.10 2.92 -8.50
CA LYS A 94 14.06 2.66 -7.04
C LYS A 94 14.82 1.37 -6.71
N THR A 95 14.68 0.32 -7.51
CA THR A 95 15.41 -0.95 -7.31
C THR A 95 16.92 -0.74 -7.44
N GLN A 96 17.34 -0.03 -8.49
CA GLN A 96 18.76 0.28 -8.70
C GLN A 96 19.31 1.14 -7.57
N GLN A 97 18.57 2.14 -7.12
CA GLN A 97 18.96 2.98 -5.97
C GLN A 97 19.16 2.12 -4.70
N LEU A 98 18.20 1.26 -4.37
CA LEU A 98 18.30 0.36 -3.21
C LEU A 98 19.56 -0.53 -3.28
N ILE A 99 19.84 -1.12 -4.45
CA ILE A 99 21.01 -1.97 -4.65
C ILE A 99 22.31 -1.17 -4.48
N GLU A 100 22.38 0.06 -5.01
CA GLU A 100 23.57 0.90 -4.85
C GLU A 100 23.78 1.34 -3.41
N GLU A 101 22.71 1.67 -2.67
CA GLU A 101 22.79 1.96 -1.23
C GLU A 101 23.34 0.75 -0.44
N LEU A 102 22.91 -0.46 -0.78
CA LEU A 102 23.44 -1.69 -0.17
C LEU A 102 24.92 -1.90 -0.49
N LYS A 103 25.33 -1.73 -1.76
CA LYS A 103 26.74 -1.83 -2.15
C LYS A 103 27.61 -0.78 -1.46
N GLN A 104 27.12 0.44 -1.30
CA GLN A 104 27.82 1.49 -0.56
C GLN A 104 28.04 1.09 0.90
N LYS A 105 27.07 0.45 1.55
CA LYS A 105 27.24 -0.10 2.90
C LYS A 105 28.36 -1.15 2.95
N VAL A 106 28.45 -2.02 1.94
CA VAL A 106 29.56 -2.99 1.85
C VAL A 106 30.91 -2.29 1.72
N ASN A 107 31.00 -1.31 0.81
CA ASN A 107 32.25 -0.58 0.54
C ASN A 107 32.74 0.20 1.76
N ASN A 108 31.83 0.74 2.56
CA ASN A 108 32.14 1.52 3.77
C ASN A 108 32.35 0.63 5.02
N SER A 109 32.18 -0.68 4.91
CA SER A 109 32.37 -1.61 6.03
C SER A 109 33.84 -1.87 6.32
N SER A 110 34.15 -2.23 7.57
CA SER A 110 35.48 -2.66 8.01
C SER A 110 35.77 -4.15 7.75
N LEU A 111 34.97 -4.80 6.90
CA LEU A 111 35.09 -6.22 6.59
C LEU A 111 36.34 -6.52 5.75
N ASN A 112 36.82 -7.76 5.81
CA ASN A 112 37.86 -8.24 4.90
C ASN A 112 37.29 -8.46 3.49
N GLU A 113 38.18 -8.65 2.51
CA GLU A 113 37.78 -8.77 1.10
C GLU A 113 36.93 -10.00 0.78
N ASN A 114 37.11 -11.11 1.51
CA ASN A 114 36.28 -12.30 1.33
C ASN A 114 34.84 -12.04 1.81
N ASP A 115 34.68 -11.41 2.98
CA ASP A 115 33.37 -11.07 3.53
C ASP A 115 32.65 -10.03 2.67
N LYS A 116 33.37 -9.03 2.14
CA LYS A 116 32.81 -8.07 1.18
C LYS A 116 32.35 -8.76 -0.10
N THR A 117 33.15 -9.69 -0.62
CA THR A 117 32.83 -10.47 -1.82
C THR A 117 31.58 -11.32 -1.57
N ALA A 118 31.48 -11.99 -0.41
CA ALA A 118 30.31 -12.77 -0.03
C ALA A 118 29.05 -11.89 0.07
N TRP A 119 29.15 -10.73 0.74
CA TRP A 119 28.04 -9.80 0.89
C TRP A 119 27.55 -9.26 -0.46
N LEU A 120 28.45 -8.81 -1.34
CA LEU A 120 28.10 -8.39 -2.70
C LEU A 120 27.44 -9.51 -3.52
N GLY A 121 27.93 -10.75 -3.35
CA GLY A 121 27.33 -11.95 -3.93
C GLY A 121 25.88 -12.15 -3.48
N ASN A 122 25.63 -12.06 -2.17
CA ASN A 122 24.29 -12.18 -1.60
C ASN A 122 23.35 -11.07 -2.09
N ILE A 123 23.83 -9.82 -2.19
CA ILE A 123 23.05 -8.71 -2.77
C ILE A 123 22.69 -9.01 -4.23
N ASN A 124 23.64 -9.53 -5.01
CA ASN A 124 23.42 -9.83 -6.42
C ASN A 124 22.38 -10.94 -6.65
N ILE A 125 22.37 -11.97 -5.81
CA ILE A 125 21.37 -13.05 -5.86
C ILE A 125 19.96 -12.53 -5.58
N MET A 126 19.83 -11.48 -4.76
CA MET A 126 18.55 -10.90 -4.37
C MET A 126 17.97 -9.86 -5.35
N LYS A 127 18.61 -9.64 -6.51
CA LYS A 127 18.16 -8.61 -7.48
C LYS A 127 16.70 -8.76 -7.91
N ASP A 128 16.31 -9.95 -8.35
CA ASP A 128 14.94 -10.20 -8.82
C ASP A 128 13.92 -10.09 -7.67
N TYR A 129 14.35 -10.43 -6.45
CA TYR A 129 13.55 -10.24 -5.24
C TYR A 129 13.29 -8.76 -4.99
N TYR A 130 14.34 -7.93 -4.96
CA TYR A 130 14.21 -6.49 -4.77
C TYR A 130 13.33 -5.86 -5.84
N LEU A 131 13.52 -6.28 -7.09
CA LEU A 131 12.76 -5.79 -8.23
C LEU A 131 11.25 -6.03 -8.04
N GLN A 132 10.86 -7.21 -7.57
CA GLN A 132 9.47 -7.54 -7.31
C GLN A 132 8.92 -6.86 -6.05
N PHE A 133 9.71 -6.83 -4.97
CA PHE A 133 9.34 -6.16 -3.71
C PHE A 133 9.03 -4.68 -3.97
N VAL A 134 9.92 -3.99 -4.70
CA VAL A 134 9.76 -2.59 -5.09
C VAL A 134 8.58 -2.40 -6.05
N GLU A 135 8.33 -3.33 -6.99
CA GLU A 135 7.14 -3.27 -7.86
C GLU A 135 5.85 -3.30 -7.03
N ASN A 136 5.77 -4.19 -6.04
CA ASN A 136 4.62 -4.29 -5.14
C ASN A 136 4.45 -3.01 -4.30
N GLU A 137 5.55 -2.43 -3.79
CA GLU A 137 5.51 -1.16 -3.05
C GLU A 137 4.96 0.00 -3.88
N ILE A 138 5.47 0.19 -5.10
CA ILE A 138 5.06 1.29 -5.97
C ILE A 138 3.60 1.13 -6.40
N VAL A 139 3.17 -0.10 -6.71
CA VAL A 139 1.79 -0.38 -7.07
C VAL A 139 0.86 -0.07 -5.89
N TYR A 140 1.22 -0.50 -4.69
CA TYR A 140 0.44 -0.22 -3.50
C TYR A 140 0.36 1.29 -3.19
N GLU A 141 1.49 2.01 -3.30
CA GLU A 141 1.57 3.47 -3.17
C GLU A 141 0.62 4.16 -4.15
N CYS A 142 0.61 3.74 -5.43
CA CYS A 142 -0.33 4.27 -6.43
C CYS A 142 -1.79 4.08 -6.01
N LEU A 143 -2.18 2.88 -5.57
CA LEU A 143 -3.57 2.59 -5.18
C LEU A 143 -4.00 3.40 -3.95
N LEU A 144 -3.10 3.63 -2.99
CA LEU A 144 -3.39 4.50 -1.85
C LEU A 144 -3.62 5.95 -2.27
N HIS A 145 -2.86 6.47 -3.24
CA HIS A 145 -3.10 7.81 -3.77
C HIS A 145 -4.45 7.91 -4.49
N VAL A 146 -4.82 6.92 -5.29
CA VAL A 146 -6.15 6.86 -5.94
C VAL A 146 -7.26 6.83 -4.88
N LEU A 147 -7.08 6.04 -3.81
CA LEU A 147 -8.05 5.96 -2.72
C LEU A 147 -8.17 7.29 -1.95
N ALA A 148 -7.05 7.98 -1.69
CA ALA A 148 -7.03 9.29 -1.05
C ALA A 148 -7.77 10.35 -1.91
N ASP A 149 -7.53 10.33 -3.22
CA ASP A 149 -8.24 11.18 -4.18
C ASP A 149 -9.75 10.94 -4.14
N ASP A 150 -10.18 9.68 -4.11
CA ASP A 150 -11.60 9.33 -4.05
C ASP A 150 -12.25 9.74 -2.73
N ILE A 151 -11.55 9.55 -1.60
CA ILE A 151 -11.97 10.04 -0.28
C ILE A 151 -12.17 11.56 -0.31
N TYR A 152 -11.23 12.30 -0.88
CA TYR A 152 -11.32 13.75 -1.03
C TYR A 152 -12.52 14.16 -1.87
N LYS A 153 -12.58 13.67 -3.13
CA LYS A 153 -13.60 14.05 -4.11
C LYS A 153 -15.01 13.72 -3.62
N LYS A 154 -15.18 12.60 -2.93
CA LYS A 154 -16.48 12.14 -2.41
C LYS A 154 -16.81 12.67 -1.02
N LYS A 155 -15.92 13.47 -0.42
CA LYS A 155 -16.10 14.04 0.93
C LYS A 155 -16.40 12.98 2.00
N ILE A 156 -15.73 11.82 1.90
CA ILE A 156 -15.88 10.73 2.88
C ILE A 156 -15.32 11.21 4.21
N LYS A 157 -16.13 11.14 5.28
CA LYS A 157 -15.78 11.59 6.63
C LYS A 157 -15.54 10.43 7.59
N GLU A 158 -16.11 9.27 7.32
CA GLU A 158 -15.97 8.09 8.15
C GLU A 158 -15.97 6.83 7.28
N ILE A 159 -15.01 5.92 7.53
CA ILE A 159 -15.05 4.56 6.99
C ILE A 159 -15.11 3.57 8.16
N ARG A 160 -16.14 2.73 8.20
CA ARG A 160 -16.32 1.66 9.18
C ARG A 160 -15.92 0.34 8.59
N PHE A 161 -15.05 -0.40 9.26
CA PHE A 161 -14.47 -1.62 8.71
C PHE A 161 -14.35 -2.73 9.76
N ALA A 162 -14.40 -3.98 9.32
CA ALA A 162 -14.05 -5.10 10.17
C ALA A 162 -12.53 -5.15 10.33
N LEU A 163 -12.01 -5.51 11.52
CA LEU A 163 -10.57 -5.62 11.74
C LEU A 163 -9.90 -6.75 10.93
N GLY A 164 -10.68 -7.65 10.34
CA GLY A 164 -10.20 -8.67 9.40
C GLY A 164 -9.77 -8.07 8.05
N ASN A 165 -9.21 -8.92 7.18
CA ASN A 165 -8.95 -8.60 5.77
C ASN A 165 -7.95 -7.45 5.52
N ASN A 166 -7.01 -7.23 6.44
CA ASN A 166 -5.93 -6.24 6.32
C ASN A 166 -6.36 -4.76 6.20
N TYR A 167 -7.64 -4.41 6.34
CA TYR A 167 -8.08 -3.01 6.23
C TYR A 167 -7.41 -2.10 7.26
N GLY A 168 -7.23 -2.56 8.50
CA GLY A 168 -6.52 -1.77 9.53
C GLY A 168 -5.10 -1.40 9.11
N PHE A 169 -4.37 -2.33 8.49
CA PHE A 169 -3.06 -2.03 7.92
C PHE A 169 -3.18 -1.05 6.77
N VAL A 170 -4.10 -1.26 5.83
CA VAL A 170 -4.31 -0.35 4.71
C VAL A 170 -4.57 1.08 5.18
N PHE A 171 -5.47 1.24 6.15
CA PHE A 171 -5.79 2.56 6.69
C PHE A 171 -4.63 3.19 7.45
N SER A 172 -3.77 2.40 8.12
CA SER A 172 -2.58 2.93 8.77
C SER A 172 -1.58 3.54 7.78
N TYR A 173 -1.40 2.93 6.60
CA TYR A 173 -0.59 3.52 5.52
C TYR A 173 -1.30 4.70 4.87
N LEU A 174 -2.61 4.59 4.67
CA LEU A 174 -3.43 5.64 4.07
C LEU A 174 -3.41 6.93 4.90
N GLN A 175 -3.33 6.87 6.23
CA GLN A 175 -3.24 8.07 7.08
C GLN A 175 -2.05 8.96 6.69
N GLY A 176 -0.88 8.38 6.38
CA GLY A 176 0.27 9.12 5.89
C GLY A 176 0.00 9.76 4.52
N VAL A 177 -0.56 8.99 3.59
CA VAL A 177 -0.90 9.45 2.24
C VAL A 177 -1.94 10.57 2.25
N LEU A 178 -2.94 10.49 3.13
CA LEU A 178 -3.95 11.53 3.34
C LEU A 178 -3.33 12.83 3.89
N GLY A 179 -2.37 12.72 4.82
CA GLY A 179 -1.65 13.88 5.36
C GLY A 179 -0.79 14.61 4.32
N GLU A 180 -0.26 13.88 3.32
CA GLU A 180 0.53 14.42 2.22
C GLU A 180 -0.30 14.83 0.99
N HIS A 181 -1.58 14.45 0.95
CA HIS A 181 -2.51 14.80 -0.11
C HIS A 181 -2.66 16.33 -0.25
N LYS A 182 -3.10 16.80 -1.42
CA LYS A 182 -3.27 18.24 -1.70
C LYS A 182 -4.72 18.52 -2.12
N PRO A 183 -5.55 19.11 -1.24
CA PRO A 183 -5.21 19.61 0.10
C PRO A 183 -5.09 18.47 1.14
N PRO A 184 -4.36 18.66 2.24
CA PRO A 184 -4.11 17.60 3.21
C PRO A 184 -5.40 17.23 3.96
N LEU A 185 -5.55 15.93 4.22
CA LEU A 185 -6.65 15.33 4.97
C LEU A 185 -6.10 14.74 6.26
N ASP A 186 -6.65 15.16 7.39
CA ASP A 186 -6.28 14.61 8.69
C ASP A 186 -7.17 13.40 9.00
N ALA A 187 -6.57 12.30 9.41
CA ALA A 187 -7.28 11.05 9.64
C ALA A 187 -6.86 10.37 10.95
N ASP A 188 -7.85 9.94 11.72
CA ASP A 188 -7.68 9.25 13.00
C ASP A 188 -8.39 7.89 12.98
N MET A 189 -7.76 6.88 13.55
CA MET A 189 -8.29 5.52 13.59
C MET A 189 -8.67 5.12 15.01
N GLN A 190 -9.90 4.62 15.18
CA GLN A 190 -10.42 4.17 16.47
C GLN A 190 -11.01 2.76 16.34
N ILE A 191 -10.90 1.97 17.39
CA ILE A 191 -11.51 0.65 17.49
C ILE A 191 -12.64 0.74 18.50
N LYS A 192 -13.85 0.33 18.10
CA LYS A 192 -15.05 0.35 18.95
C LYS A 192 -15.68 -1.04 19.01
N VAL A 193 -16.29 -1.36 20.14
CA VAL A 193 -17.12 -2.57 20.30
C VAL A 193 -18.58 -2.14 20.22
N ILE A 194 -19.30 -2.62 19.21
CA ILE A 194 -20.71 -2.32 18.95
C ILE A 194 -21.43 -3.67 18.86
N ASP A 195 -22.42 -3.90 19.72
CA ASP A 195 -23.19 -5.15 19.79
C ASP A 195 -22.31 -6.42 19.85
N GLY A 196 -21.21 -6.34 20.62
CA GLY A 196 -20.24 -7.42 20.78
C GLY A 196 -19.32 -7.65 19.57
N LYS A 197 -19.41 -6.82 18.52
CA LYS A 197 -18.51 -6.84 17.36
C LYS A 197 -17.46 -5.74 17.46
N THR A 198 -16.21 -6.09 17.17
CA THR A 198 -15.12 -5.12 17.10
C THR A 198 -15.06 -4.51 15.71
N ILE A 199 -15.31 -3.20 15.63
CA ILE A 199 -15.36 -2.42 14.39
C ILE A 199 -14.28 -1.34 14.44
N GLY A 200 -13.50 -1.24 13.37
CA GLY A 200 -12.59 -0.13 13.14
C GLY A 200 -13.30 1.04 12.50
N HIS A 201 -12.92 2.25 12.89
CA HIS A 201 -13.42 3.50 12.36
C HIS A 201 -12.23 4.34 11.92
N LEU A 202 -12.22 4.77 10.65
CA LEU A 202 -11.32 5.79 10.15
C LEU A 202 -12.12 7.09 10.03
N PHE A 203 -11.83 8.07 10.87
CA PHE A 203 -12.43 9.41 10.82
C PHE A 203 -11.54 10.33 9.99
N ILE A 204 -12.13 11.09 9.08
CA ILE A 204 -11.42 11.90 8.09
C ILE A 204 -11.93 13.34 8.18
N ARG A 205 -11.01 14.27 8.45
CA ARG A 205 -11.27 15.71 8.58
C ARG A 205 -10.82 16.41 7.30
N HIS A 206 -11.80 16.95 6.58
CA HIS A 206 -11.55 17.74 5.38
C HIS A 206 -11.15 19.18 5.75
N PRO A 207 -10.22 19.80 5.02
CA PRO A 207 -9.85 21.18 5.24
C PRO A 207 -11.07 22.09 5.06
N VAL A 208 -11.20 23.09 5.93
CA VAL A 208 -12.23 24.11 5.79
C VAL A 208 -11.90 24.94 4.56
N THR A 209 -12.73 24.87 3.52
CA THR A 209 -12.66 25.82 2.40
C THR A 209 -12.99 27.20 2.94
N VAL A 210 -11.97 28.02 3.18
CA VAL A 210 -12.15 29.45 3.42
C VAL A 210 -12.49 30.07 2.07
N SER A 211 -13.77 30.35 1.84
CA SER A 211 -14.20 31.16 0.70
C SER A 211 -13.52 32.52 0.82
N MET A 212 -12.65 32.87 -0.14
CA MET A 212 -12.19 34.25 -0.33
C MET A 212 -13.26 35.05 -1.06
#